data_AF-A0AAV5IV49-F1
#
_entry.id   AF-A0AAV5IV49-F1
#
_cell.length_a   1.000
_cell.length_b   1.000
_cell.length_c   1.000
_cell.angle_alpha   90.00
_cell.angle_beta   90.00
_cell.angle_gamma   90.00
#
_symmetry.space_group_name_H-M   'P 1'
#
loop_
_entity.id
_entity.type
_entity.pdbx_description
1 polymer ?
#
loop_
_entity_poly.entity_id
_entity_poly.type
_entity_poly.pdbx_seq_one_letter_code
_entity_poly.pdbx_strand_id
1 'polypeptide(L)'
;MCPSYFRWIHEDLRPWRETGVTKDMVELARKSSNFRLVIVKWKAYLQKYMGCYETRDVFSLRGILQLLRWYPGRLPDLDMMFECGDLPVIPCRNFRGPKACPPPLFRYCSDEGSLDIVFPDWCFWPSGASN
;
A
#
# COMPACT_ATOMS: atom_id res chain seq x y z
N MET A 1 16.81 15.96 -6.69
CA MET A 1 17.38 14.59 -6.67
C MET A 1 16.48 13.74 -5.78
N CYS A 2 16.10 12.52 -6.20
CA CYS A 2 15.27 11.63 -5.37
C CYS A 2 16.16 10.99 -4.29
N PRO A 3 15.85 11.11 -2.99
CA PRO A 3 16.62 10.49 -1.91
C PRO A 3 16.86 8.98 -2.10
N SER A 4 18.03 8.49 -1.67
CA SER A 4 18.47 7.11 -1.91
C SER A 4 17.54 6.05 -1.31
N TYR A 5 16.83 6.37 -0.22
CA TYR A 5 15.86 5.46 0.40
C TYR A 5 14.64 5.18 -0.48
N PHE A 6 14.30 6.04 -1.44
CA PHE A 6 13.22 5.77 -2.39
C PHE A 6 13.56 4.68 -3.40
N ARG A 7 14.82 4.23 -3.49
CA ARG A 7 15.19 3.08 -4.32
C ARG A 7 14.38 1.82 -3.97
N TRP A 8 13.99 1.68 -2.70
CA TRP A 8 13.24 0.51 -2.22
C TRP A 8 11.84 0.42 -2.84
N ILE A 9 11.23 1.54 -3.25
CA ILE A 9 9.98 1.52 -4.01
C ILE A 9 10.14 0.68 -5.29
N HIS A 10 11.28 0.80 -5.97
CA HIS A 10 11.53 0.04 -7.19
C HIS A 10 11.76 -1.44 -6.91
N GLU A 11 12.37 -1.79 -5.77
CA GLU A 11 12.57 -3.19 -5.38
C GLU A 11 11.25 -3.84 -4.94
N ASP A 12 10.44 -3.15 -4.13
CA ASP A 12 9.15 -3.63 -3.65
C ASP A 12 8.17 -3.85 -4.82
N LEU A 13 8.18 -2.97 -5.83
CA LEU A 13 7.32 -3.08 -7.01
C LEU A 13 7.90 -3.96 -8.12
N ARG A 14 9.16 -4.40 -8.01
CA ARG A 14 9.84 -5.24 -8.99
C ARG A 14 9.05 -6.49 -9.41
N PRO A 15 8.32 -7.20 -8.51
CA PRO A 15 7.57 -8.41 -8.88
C PRO A 15 6.51 -8.19 -9.97
N TRP A 16 6.00 -6.96 -10.12
CA TRP A 16 4.97 -6.61 -11.09
C TRP A 16 5.48 -5.75 -12.25
N ARG A 17 6.81 -5.55 -12.36
CA ARG A 17 7.39 -4.63 -13.36
C ARG A 17 7.03 -5.01 -14.80
N GLU A 18 7.11 -6.29 -15.14
CA GLU A 18 6.87 -6.78 -16.51
C GLU A 18 5.42 -7.20 -16.75
N THR A 19 4.73 -7.67 -15.72
CA THR A 19 3.36 -8.22 -15.81
C THR A 19 2.28 -7.19 -15.53
N GLY A 20 2.62 -6.10 -14.83
CA GLY A 20 1.67 -5.16 -14.28
C GLY A 20 0.85 -5.73 -13.12
N VAL A 21 -0.05 -4.90 -12.61
CA VAL A 21 -1.02 -5.27 -11.57
C VAL A 21 -2.40 -5.37 -12.18
N THR A 22 -3.02 -6.53 -12.10
CA THR A 22 -4.38 -6.76 -12.60
C THR A 22 -5.41 -6.55 -11.50
N LYS A 23 -6.66 -6.27 -11.88
CA LYS A 23 -7.77 -6.17 -10.93
C LYS A 23 -7.95 -7.45 -10.11
N ASP A 24 -7.78 -8.61 -10.74
CA ASP A 24 -7.92 -9.91 -10.07
C ASP A 24 -6.84 -10.12 -8.99
N MET A 25 -5.62 -9.64 -9.22
CA MET A 25 -4.55 -9.66 -8.20
C MET A 25 -4.91 -8.77 -7.00
N VAL A 26 -5.48 -7.58 -7.25
CA VAL A 26 -5.94 -6.68 -6.17
C VAL A 26 -7.07 -7.32 -5.38
N GLU A 27 -8.05 -7.92 -6.06
CA GLU A 27 -9.15 -8.62 -5.38
C GLU A 27 -8.66 -9.86 -4.60
N LEU A 28 -7.61 -10.55 -5.06
CA LEU A 28 -7.01 -11.67 -4.33
C LEU A 28 -6.41 -11.21 -2.99
N ALA A 29 -5.84 -10.01 -2.94
CA ALA A 29 -5.27 -9.42 -1.72
C ALA A 29 -6.33 -9.15 -0.63
N ARG A 30 -7.61 -9.01 -1.01
CA ARG A 30 -8.72 -8.68 -0.10
C ARG A 30 -8.81 -9.64 1.09
N LYS A 31 -8.57 -10.93 0.89
CA LYS A 31 -8.63 -11.97 1.94
C LYS A 31 -7.68 -11.67 3.11
N SER A 32 -6.60 -10.98 2.80
CA SER A 32 -5.52 -10.64 3.72
C SER A 32 -5.53 -9.16 4.12
N SER A 33 -6.52 -8.37 3.71
CA SER A 33 -6.51 -6.91 3.90
C SER A 33 -7.41 -6.48 5.05
N ASN A 34 -6.96 -5.50 5.84
CA ASN A 34 -7.83 -4.85 6.83
C ASN A 34 -8.68 -3.75 6.18
N PHE A 35 -8.14 -3.04 5.18
CA PHE A 35 -8.89 -2.03 4.44
C PHE A 35 -8.44 -1.90 2.99
N ARG A 36 -9.33 -1.35 2.16
CA ARG A 36 -9.08 -0.95 0.78
C ARG A 36 -9.21 0.56 0.69
N LEU A 37 -8.28 1.19 -0.01
CA LEU A 37 -8.34 2.60 -0.36
C LEU A 37 -8.33 2.76 -1.87
N VAL A 38 -9.33 3.46 -2.38
CA VAL A 38 -9.52 3.73 -3.80
C VAL A 38 -9.49 5.23 -4.02
N ILE A 39 -8.73 5.69 -5.00
CA ILE A 39 -8.73 7.08 -5.46
C ILE A 39 -9.31 7.09 -6.87
N VAL A 40 -10.40 7.82 -7.07
CA VAL A 40 -10.99 8.03 -8.39
C VAL A 40 -11.34 9.49 -8.54
N LYS A 41 -10.86 10.12 -9.61
CA LYS A 41 -11.09 11.55 -9.90
C LYS A 41 -10.81 12.41 -8.67
N TRP A 42 -9.64 12.23 -8.04
CA TRP A 42 -9.18 13.04 -6.91
C TRP A 42 -9.96 12.86 -5.60
N LYS A 43 -10.87 11.88 -5.55
CA LYS A 43 -11.65 11.53 -4.35
C LYS A 43 -11.17 10.20 -3.80
N ALA A 44 -10.83 10.18 -2.53
CA ALA A 44 -10.45 8.97 -1.81
C ALA A 44 -11.69 8.31 -1.18
N TYR A 45 -11.81 6.99 -1.34
CA TYR A 45 -12.83 6.14 -0.76
C TYR A 45 -12.13 5.08 0.08
N LEU A 46 -12.62 4.86 1.29
CA LEU A 46 -12.07 3.88 2.22
C LEU A 46 -13.13 2.82 2.52
N GLN A 47 -12.81 1.56 2.30
CA GLN A 47 -13.63 0.43 2.73
C GLN A 47 -12.85 -0.39 3.76
N LYS A 48 -13.41 -0.55 4.95
CA LYS A 48 -12.83 -1.38 6.01
C LYS A 48 -13.42 -2.80 5.94
N TYR A 49 -12.57 -3.81 6.11
CA TYR A 49 -12.95 -5.23 6.13
C TYR A 49 -12.80 -5.82 7.53
N MET A 50 -11.64 -5.61 8.15
CA MET A 50 -11.30 -6.10 9.48
C MET A 50 -10.80 -4.93 10.33
N GLY A 51 -10.81 -5.10 11.65
CA GLY A 51 -10.20 -4.11 12.55
C GLY A 51 -8.72 -3.93 12.22
N CYS A 52 -8.26 -2.68 12.09
CA CYS A 52 -6.85 -2.38 12.13
C CYS A 52 -6.39 -2.25 13.57
N TYR A 53 -5.15 -2.65 13.83
CA TYR A 53 -4.50 -2.31 15.09
C TYR A 53 -4.41 -0.77 15.18
N GLU A 54 -4.88 -0.22 16.30
CA GLU A 54 -4.91 1.22 16.59
C GLU A 54 -5.55 2.07 15.47
N THR A 55 -4.95 3.24 15.17
CA THR A 55 -5.44 4.24 14.22
C THR A 55 -4.65 4.23 12.91
N ARG A 56 -4.02 3.09 12.56
CA ARG A 56 -3.17 2.93 11.38
C ARG A 56 -3.90 3.30 10.08
N ASP A 57 -5.14 2.85 9.93
CA ASP A 57 -6.01 3.19 8.80
C ASP A 57 -6.33 4.69 8.70
N VAL A 58 -6.57 5.36 9.83
CA VAL A 58 -6.82 6.80 9.91
C VAL A 58 -5.58 7.59 9.49
N PHE A 59 -4.39 7.17 9.92
CA PHE A 59 -3.15 7.87 9.55
C PHE A 59 -2.82 7.71 8.06
N SER A 60 -2.95 6.50 7.51
CA SER A 60 -2.80 6.27 6.07
C SER A 60 -3.78 7.14 5.26
N LEU A 61 -5.04 7.20 5.68
CA LEU A 61 -6.03 8.08 5.03
C LEU A 61 -5.62 9.56 5.13
N ARG A 62 -5.20 10.03 6.30
CA ARG A 62 -4.78 11.43 6.50
C ARG A 62 -3.60 11.81 5.61
N GLY A 63 -2.59 10.94 5.50
CA GLY A 63 -1.44 11.15 4.61
C GLY A 63 -1.85 11.28 3.16
N ILE A 64 -2.74 10.40 2.69
CA ILE A 64 -3.24 10.46 1.31
C ILE A 64 -4.10 11.70 1.06
N LEU A 65 -4.93 12.10 2.02
CA LEU A 65 -5.69 13.35 1.92
C LEU A 65 -4.75 14.57 1.88
N GLN A 66 -3.63 14.54 2.60
CA GLN A 66 -2.61 15.58 2.52
C GLN A 66 -1.96 15.63 1.14
N LEU A 67 -1.60 14.47 0.56
CA LEU A 67 -1.06 14.39 -0.80
C LEU A 67 -2.04 14.93 -1.84
N LEU A 68 -3.32 14.57 -1.75
CA LEU A 68 -4.37 15.09 -2.64
C LEU A 68 -4.53 16.62 -2.54
N ARG A 69 -4.36 17.19 -1.34
CA ARG A 69 -4.40 18.64 -1.11
C ARG A 69 -3.17 19.36 -1.65
N TRP A 70 -1.98 18.79 -1.48
CA TRP A 70 -0.72 19.41 -1.91
C TRP A 70 -0.45 19.26 -3.40
N TYR A 71 -0.94 18.19 -4.01
CA TYR A 71 -0.68 17.86 -5.41
C TYR A 71 -1.99 17.61 -6.20
N PRO A 72 -2.90 18.60 -6.26
CA PRO A 72 -4.13 18.48 -7.03
C PRO A 72 -3.80 18.24 -8.50
N GLY A 73 -4.46 17.29 -9.15
CA GLY A 73 -4.20 17.00 -10.56
C GLY A 73 -2.99 16.10 -10.84
N ARG A 74 -2.23 15.64 -9.81
CA ARG A 74 -1.05 14.75 -10.01
C ARG A 74 -1.18 13.28 -9.57
N LEU A 75 -1.91 12.98 -8.50
CA LEU A 75 -2.24 11.63 -8.05
C LEU A 75 -3.19 10.88 -9.02
N PRO A 76 -2.75 9.77 -9.64
CA PRO A 76 -3.62 9.02 -10.54
C PRO A 76 -4.77 8.32 -9.80
N ASP A 77 -5.69 7.77 -10.57
CA ASP A 77 -6.66 6.82 -10.02
C ASP A 77 -5.91 5.57 -9.54
N LEU A 78 -6.18 5.14 -8.31
CA LEU A 78 -5.45 4.08 -7.61
C LEU A 78 -6.42 3.15 -6.87
N ASP A 79 -6.05 1.88 -6.77
CA ASP A 79 -6.78 0.86 -6.03
C ASP A 79 -5.79 0.03 -5.21
N MET A 80 -5.83 0.22 -3.89
CA MET A 80 -4.80 -0.26 -2.98
C MET A 80 -5.41 -1.03 -1.81
N MET A 81 -4.77 -2.14 -1.48
CA MET A 81 -5.14 -3.04 -0.39
C MET A 81 -4.09 -2.93 0.72
N PHE A 82 -4.53 -2.79 1.96
CA PHE A 82 -3.66 -2.57 3.11
C PHE A 82 -3.87 -3.61 4.20
N GLU A 83 -2.77 -4.08 4.78
CA GLU A 83 -2.76 -4.89 5.99
C GLU A 83 -2.02 -4.16 7.12
N CYS A 84 -2.63 -4.17 8.30
CA CYS A 84 -2.29 -3.33 9.45
C CYS A 84 -1.46 -4.05 10.51
N GLY A 85 -1.17 -5.35 10.40
CA GLY A 85 -0.36 -6.12 11.34
C GLY A 85 1.15 -5.95 11.14
N ASP A 86 1.92 -6.68 11.93
CA ASP A 86 3.39 -6.57 11.94
C ASP A 86 4.11 -7.78 11.29
N LEU A 87 3.39 -8.86 10.98
CA LEU A 87 3.96 -10.08 10.39
C LEU A 87 3.75 -10.11 8.86
N PRO A 88 4.74 -10.49 8.05
CA PRO A 88 4.58 -10.55 6.60
C PRO A 88 3.49 -11.53 6.16
N VAL A 89 2.72 -11.18 5.13
CA VAL A 89 1.54 -11.96 4.70
C VAL A 89 1.70 -12.56 3.32
N ILE A 90 2.59 -12.03 2.48
CA ILE A 90 2.85 -12.56 1.14
C ILE A 90 4.27 -13.15 1.05
N PRO A 91 4.50 -14.41 1.50
CA PRO A 91 5.83 -15.02 1.44
C PRO A 91 6.30 -15.24 0.00
N CYS A 92 7.53 -14.79 -0.31
CA CYS A 92 8.18 -14.98 -1.62
C CYS A 92 8.16 -16.43 -2.09
N ARG A 93 8.30 -17.39 -1.15
CA ARG A 93 8.33 -18.84 -1.44
C ARG A 93 7.07 -19.36 -2.13
N ASN A 94 5.92 -18.71 -1.93
CA ASN A 94 4.64 -19.14 -2.51
C ASN A 94 4.48 -18.66 -3.97
N PHE A 95 5.32 -17.74 -4.43
CA PHE A 95 5.20 -17.07 -5.73
C PHE A 95 6.45 -17.30 -6.59
N ARG A 96 6.91 -18.54 -6.67
CA ARG A 96 8.05 -18.94 -7.49
C ARG A 96 7.57 -19.48 -8.83
N GLY A 97 7.97 -18.83 -9.93
CA GLY A 97 7.83 -19.34 -11.28
C GLY A 97 7.24 -18.35 -12.29
N PRO A 98 7.21 -18.70 -13.58
CA PRO A 98 6.83 -17.78 -14.67
C PRO A 98 5.38 -17.30 -14.63
N LYS A 99 4.51 -18.00 -13.89
CA LYS A 99 3.08 -17.67 -13.72
C LYS A 99 2.77 -17.13 -12.33
N ALA A 100 3.78 -16.80 -11.54
CA ALA A 100 3.60 -16.22 -10.22
C ALA A 100 2.85 -14.89 -10.34
N CYS A 101 1.71 -14.79 -9.66
CA CYS A 101 0.87 -13.60 -9.62
C CYS A 101 0.70 -13.18 -8.16
N PRO A 102 1.76 -12.60 -7.53
CA PRO A 102 1.65 -12.17 -6.15
C PRO A 102 0.57 -11.08 -6.02
N PRO A 103 -0.30 -11.15 -5.00
CA PRO A 103 -1.26 -10.08 -4.75
C PRO A 103 -0.52 -8.85 -4.20
N PRO A 104 -0.73 -7.64 -4.76
CA PRO A 104 -0.12 -6.43 -4.23
C PRO A 104 -0.80 -6.06 -2.91
N LEU A 105 -0.02 -6.01 -1.84
CA LEU A 105 -0.50 -5.70 -0.50
C LEU A 105 0.43 -4.69 0.15
N PHE A 106 -0.13 -3.58 0.63
CA PHE A 106 0.62 -2.54 1.31
C PHE A 106 0.67 -2.80 2.82
N ARG A 107 1.85 -2.55 3.41
CA ARG A 107 2.13 -2.74 4.84
C ARG A 107 3.07 -1.68 5.39
N TYR A 108 3.16 -1.58 6.71
CA TYR A 108 4.12 -0.68 7.39
C TYR A 108 5.49 -1.31 7.62
N CYS A 109 5.53 -2.65 7.73
CA CYS A 109 6.75 -3.45 7.89
C CYS A 109 6.80 -4.59 6.88
N SER A 110 8.00 -4.94 6.43
CA SER A 110 8.29 -6.02 5.47
C SER A 110 9.69 -6.59 5.75
N ASP A 111 9.97 -7.77 5.20
CA ASP A 111 11.30 -8.42 5.24
C ASP A 111 11.68 -9.03 3.88
N GLU A 112 12.93 -9.46 3.74
CA GLU A 112 13.48 -10.05 2.50
C GLU A 112 12.75 -11.33 2.05
N GLY A 113 12.03 -12.00 2.97
CA GLY A 113 11.25 -13.19 2.72
C GLY A 113 9.83 -12.93 2.21
N SER A 114 9.45 -11.66 2.05
CA SER A 114 8.09 -11.24 1.71
C SER A 114 8.02 -10.32 0.49
N LEU A 115 6.87 -10.30 -0.16
CA LEU A 115 6.56 -9.45 -1.33
C LEU A 115 5.60 -8.32 -0.97
N ASP A 116 5.50 -8.02 0.32
CA ASP A 116 4.65 -6.94 0.81
C ASP A 116 5.29 -5.57 0.46
N ILE A 117 4.47 -4.63 0.00
CA ILE A 117 4.91 -3.30 -0.45
C ILE A 117 4.93 -2.36 0.76
N VAL A 118 6.08 -1.78 1.07
CA VAL A 118 6.18 -0.89 2.23
C VAL A 118 5.50 0.45 1.93
N PHE A 119 4.62 0.87 2.82
CA PHE A 119 3.97 2.17 2.83
C PHE A 119 4.42 2.96 4.07
N PRO A 120 4.68 4.28 3.95
CA PRO A 120 5.09 5.09 5.09
C PRO A 120 4.08 5.04 6.24
N ASP A 121 4.60 4.73 7.42
CA ASP A 121 3.82 4.58 8.64
C ASP A 121 3.32 5.91 9.22
N TRP A 122 2.47 5.86 10.25
CA TRP A 122 1.89 7.04 10.90
C TRP A 122 2.93 8.06 11.36
N CYS A 123 4.13 7.63 11.76
CA CYS A 123 5.22 8.52 12.16
C CYS A 123 5.70 9.46 11.03
N PHE A 124 5.46 9.09 9.77
CA PHE A 124 5.81 9.93 8.62
C PHE A 124 4.85 11.11 8.45
N TRP A 125 3.59 10.91 8.82
CA TRP A 125 2.55 11.92 8.69
C TRP A 125 2.50 12.71 9.99
N PRO A 126 2.88 14.01 10.00
CA PRO A 126 2.77 14.80 11.21
C PRO A 126 1.34 14.68 11.76
N SER A 127 1.22 14.29 13.03
CA SER A 127 -0.05 14.38 13.72
C SER A 127 -0.46 15.85 13.61
N GLY A 128 -1.58 16.12 12.94
CA GLY A 128 -2.04 17.48 12.65
C GLY A 128 -2.49 18.24 13.90
N ALA A 129 -1.66 18.32 14.95
CA ALA A 129 -1.73 19.35 15.97
C ALA A 129 -1.04 20.61 15.44
N SER A 130 -1.64 21.22 14.42
CA SER A 130 -1.47 22.65 14.15
C SER A 130 -2.87 23.21 13.96
N ASN A 131 -3.39 23.78 15.05
CA ASN A 131 -4.42 24.82 14.99
C ASN A 131 -3.86 26.05 14.26
#